data_AF-A0A2V8CSN1-F1
#
_entry.id   AF-A0A2V8CSN1-F1
#
_cell.length_a   1.000
_cell.length_b   1.000
_cell.length_c   1.000
_cell.angle_alpha   90.00
_cell.angle_beta   90.00
_cell.angle_gamma   90.00
#
_symmetry.space_group_name_H-M   'P 1'
#
loop_
_entity.id
_entity.type
_entity.pdbx_description
1 polymer ?
#
loop_
_entity_poly.entity_id
_entity_poly.type
_entity_poly.pdbx_seq_one_letter_code
_entity_poly.pdbx_strand_id
1 'polypeptide(L)'
;MRSRSRRRRSPDPSGCRACARTGCAPRSSCRSPSSNGRCTASSAIPGCGASASTRRRVRSCARRRHTKAEYSVFRDGDRCPISEIRRHIWPQRDTKTQRRTRFRSRARRGAAERRARRANRKRTTPGPWRSVVRLRSARLTARPAVQAARVERLCVSVSPWLAQINKSASLRNSVQRADGRGLDVITHPEKVLFPDDGITKGELAAYYEAIAPIMLPHIRRRPITMERYPAGIGTKGFWQKDVSKGFPAWLERIEVPKKDGTVHHPLVTDTRSLLWVTNQNTITQHVWTSRAPDLYYPDVCVFDLDPSEDDPDELRAAALVLRDLLTELGLPSWVKTSGSKGFHILVSLDGNARTGDVARFAHAVGRLLVKRDPLHLTQEFHKADRGGRILVDTGRNGYSATFAAAYAVRAKPGAPVSAPCAWEELERGEVGPRTFTLRTMAARIAEVGDLWKDIGNGKSEVRSLKSALSRITSDF
;
A
#
# COMPACT_ATOMS: atom_id res chain seq x y z
N MET A 1 -30.92 -48.18 -0.11
CA MET A 1 -31.60 -48.30 1.19
C MET A 1 -30.55 -48.49 2.29
N ARG A 2 -30.65 -47.71 3.37
CA ARG A 2 -29.65 -47.56 4.44
C ARG A 2 -29.60 -48.79 5.35
N SER A 3 -28.40 -49.28 5.69
CA SER A 3 -28.18 -50.21 6.81
C SER A 3 -27.37 -49.55 7.93
N ARG A 4 -27.81 -49.82 9.16
CA ARG A 4 -27.47 -49.15 10.41
C ARG A 4 -26.20 -49.72 11.05
N SER A 5 -25.47 -48.83 11.74
CA SER A 5 -24.32 -49.08 12.58
C SER A 5 -24.63 -49.85 13.87
N ARG A 6 -23.75 -50.79 14.25
CA ARG A 6 -23.71 -51.45 15.56
C ARG A 6 -22.60 -50.86 16.44
N ARG A 7 -22.93 -50.70 17.73
CA ARG A 7 -22.08 -50.29 18.86
C ARG A 7 -21.26 -51.47 19.41
N ARG A 8 -20.11 -51.18 20.05
CA ARG A 8 -19.67 -51.57 21.43
C ARG A 8 -18.19 -51.16 21.61
N ARG A 9 -17.89 -50.22 22.52
CA ARG A 9 -17.53 -50.34 23.96
C ARG A 9 -16.06 -50.74 24.19
N SER A 10 -15.29 -49.82 24.77
CA SER A 10 -14.05 -50.06 25.52
C SER A 10 -14.30 -49.71 26.99
N PRO A 11 -13.72 -50.44 27.96
CA PRO A 11 -13.78 -50.09 29.38
C PRO A 11 -12.51 -49.33 29.83
N ASP A 12 -12.73 -48.33 30.67
CA ASP A 12 -11.79 -47.82 31.67
C ASP A 12 -11.80 -48.81 32.87
N PRO A 13 -10.77 -48.84 33.74
CA PRO A 13 -10.93 -48.04 34.95
C PRO A 13 -9.64 -47.51 35.61
N SER A 14 -9.79 -46.31 36.20
CA SER A 14 -9.40 -45.94 37.58
C SER A 14 -7.91 -45.76 37.91
N GLY A 15 -7.47 -44.74 38.66
CA GLY A 15 -8.20 -43.64 39.30
C GLY A 15 -7.37 -43.02 40.44
N CYS A 16 -7.68 -41.74 40.71
CA CYS A 16 -7.57 -41.02 42.00
C CYS A 16 -6.14 -40.68 42.52
N ARG A 17 -5.87 -39.56 43.21
CA ARG A 17 -6.58 -38.36 43.72
C ARG A 17 -5.47 -37.39 44.23
N ALA A 18 -5.50 -36.09 43.92
CA ALA A 18 -6.06 -34.96 44.68
C ALA A 18 -5.09 -34.18 45.61
N CYS A 19 -5.16 -32.83 45.48
CA CYS A 19 -5.01 -31.75 46.49
C CYS A 19 -3.66 -31.55 47.23
N ALA A 20 -3.22 -30.36 47.68
CA ALA A 20 -3.61 -28.94 47.52
C ALA A 20 -2.57 -28.04 48.24
N ARG A 21 -2.45 -26.78 47.77
CA ARG A 21 -2.18 -25.51 48.52
C ARG A 21 -0.86 -25.24 49.26
N THR A 22 -0.55 -23.91 49.30
CA THR A 22 0.43 -23.13 50.10
C THR A 22 1.88 -23.26 49.66
N GLY A 23 2.76 -22.24 49.65
CA GLY A 23 2.75 -20.84 50.07
C GLY A 23 4.22 -20.37 50.15
N CYS A 24 4.47 -19.07 49.95
CA CYS A 24 5.68 -18.30 50.33
C CYS A 24 7.07 -18.62 49.72
N ALA A 25 7.69 -17.56 49.18
CA ALA A 25 9.14 -17.38 49.03
C ALA A 25 9.82 -17.20 50.43
N PRO A 26 11.16 -17.34 50.64
CA PRO A 26 12.16 -16.42 50.07
C PRO A 26 13.63 -16.93 49.91
N ARG A 27 14.43 -16.08 49.21
CA ARG A 27 15.85 -15.68 49.38
C ARG A 27 16.97 -16.64 49.90
N SER A 28 18.03 -16.66 49.08
CA SER A 28 19.48 -16.41 49.36
C SER A 28 20.39 -17.41 50.12
N SER A 29 21.50 -17.69 49.42
CA SER A 29 22.92 -17.77 49.85
C SER A 29 23.48 -19.00 50.60
N CYS A 30 24.54 -19.59 50.00
CA CYS A 30 25.76 -20.21 50.58
C CYS A 30 26.74 -20.42 49.38
N ARG A 31 27.97 -19.86 49.24
CA ARG A 31 29.27 -20.05 49.96
C ARG A 31 29.61 -21.54 50.16
N SER A 32 30.76 -22.14 49.80
CA SER A 32 32.17 -21.79 49.44
C SER A 32 32.86 -23.13 48.99
N PRO A 33 34.20 -23.40 49.13
CA PRO A 33 35.45 -22.80 48.59
C PRO A 33 36.45 -23.82 47.96
N SER A 34 37.60 -23.31 47.46
CA SER A 34 39.01 -23.83 47.55
C SER A 34 39.79 -23.42 46.28
N SER A 35 41.09 -23.10 46.21
CA SER A 35 42.22 -23.01 47.13
C SER A 35 43.44 -22.37 46.41
N ASN A 36 44.35 -21.74 47.18
CA ASN A 36 45.79 -21.49 46.93
C ASN A 36 46.22 -20.53 45.78
N GLY A 37 47.18 -19.61 45.92
CA GLY A 37 48.07 -19.21 47.01
C GLY A 37 49.07 -18.11 46.53
N ARG A 38 49.45 -17.21 47.46
CA ARG A 38 50.67 -16.33 47.61
C ARG A 38 51.34 -15.69 46.37
N CYS A 39 51.72 -14.40 46.38
CA CYS A 39 52.85 -13.85 47.17
C CYS A 39 52.76 -12.32 47.43
N THR A 40 52.97 -11.95 48.72
CA THR A 40 53.78 -10.84 49.33
C THR A 40 53.76 -9.42 48.74
N ALA A 41 53.23 -8.42 49.47
CA ALA A 41 53.91 -7.51 50.45
C ALA A 41 54.69 -6.35 49.76
N SER A 42 54.75 -5.09 50.20
CA SER A 42 54.41 -4.43 51.45
C SER A 42 54.27 -2.90 51.23
N SER A 43 53.70 -2.25 52.24
CA SER A 43 53.40 -0.84 52.49
C SER A 43 54.51 0.22 52.37
N ALA A 44 54.15 1.48 52.05
CA ALA A 44 54.46 2.68 52.86
C ALA A 44 53.97 4.02 52.19
N ILE A 45 53.38 4.89 53.01
CA ILE A 45 53.06 6.34 52.87
C ILE A 45 54.00 7.02 53.91
N PRO A 46 54.55 8.27 53.83
CA PRO A 46 53.81 9.54 53.66
C PRO A 46 54.54 10.80 53.10
N GLY A 47 53.78 11.88 52.87
CA GLY A 47 54.12 13.20 53.44
C GLY A 47 54.38 14.41 52.53
N CYS A 48 53.46 15.38 52.63
CA CYS A 48 53.63 16.86 52.66
C CYS A 48 54.09 17.71 51.45
N GLY A 49 53.36 18.82 51.22
CA GLY A 49 54.00 20.13 51.01
C GLY A 49 53.64 20.98 49.79
N ALA A 50 52.56 21.76 49.89
CA ALA A 50 52.36 23.15 49.43
C ALA A 50 52.79 23.69 48.02
N SER A 51 51.79 24.32 47.39
CA SER A 51 51.79 25.62 46.70
C SER A 51 52.08 25.76 45.18
N ALA A 52 51.12 26.45 44.55
CA ALA A 52 51.24 27.51 43.54
C ALA A 52 51.88 27.25 42.15
N SER A 53 50.96 27.23 41.18
CA SER A 53 50.99 28.08 39.97
C SER A 53 51.69 27.60 38.69
N THR A 54 50.93 27.75 37.60
CA THR A 54 51.35 28.27 36.28
C THR A 54 52.01 27.31 35.26
N ARG A 55 51.25 27.12 34.15
CA ARG A 55 51.67 26.86 32.75
C ARG A 55 52.53 25.61 32.47
N ARG A 56 51.90 24.61 31.83
CA ARG A 56 52.58 23.56 31.06
C ARG A 56 52.49 23.84 29.55
N ARG A 57 53.65 23.83 28.89
CA ARG A 57 53.81 23.59 27.45
C ARG A 57 54.78 22.40 27.27
N VAL A 58 54.37 21.49 26.39
CA VAL A 58 55.20 20.72 25.41
C VAL A 58 55.89 19.40 25.83
N ARG A 59 55.32 18.31 25.27
CA ARG A 59 55.87 17.11 24.57
C ARG A 59 56.95 16.20 25.21
N SER A 60 56.63 14.91 25.31
CA SER A 60 57.29 13.75 24.63
C SER A 60 56.48 12.46 24.93
N CYS A 61 56.06 11.67 23.93
CA CYS A 61 56.72 10.52 23.29
C CYS A 61 56.55 9.19 24.06
N ALA A 62 55.83 8.22 23.47
CA ALA A 62 56.26 6.81 23.27
C ALA A 62 55.07 5.87 23.02
N ARG A 63 55.23 5.07 21.96
CA ARG A 63 54.29 4.06 21.44
C ARG A 63 54.56 2.68 22.06
N ARG A 64 53.50 1.89 22.21
CA ARG A 64 53.27 0.47 21.79
C ARG A 64 52.24 -0.13 22.77
N ARG A 65 51.24 -0.95 22.43
CA ARG A 65 50.57 -1.49 21.22
C ARG A 65 49.39 -2.27 21.83
N HIS A 66 48.17 -2.12 21.31
CA HIS A 66 47.21 -3.24 21.15
C HIS A 66 46.10 -2.81 20.17
N THR A 67 46.24 -3.35 18.95
CA THR A 67 45.23 -3.71 17.94
C THR A 67 43.93 -2.89 17.81
N LYS A 68 43.89 -2.02 16.79
CA LYS A 68 42.66 -1.55 16.13
C LYS A 68 42.28 -2.56 15.03
N ALA A 69 41.03 -3.01 15.03
CA ALA A 69 40.40 -3.57 13.83
C ALA A 69 39.90 -2.39 12.97
N GLU A 70 40.47 -2.25 11.78
CA GLU A 70 40.09 -1.25 10.78
C GLU A 70 38.76 -1.63 10.13
N TYR A 71 37.78 -0.74 10.20
CA TYR A 71 36.75 -0.61 9.17
C TYR A 71 37.36 0.23 8.05
N SER A 72 37.73 -0.41 6.94
CA SER A 72 38.17 0.28 5.74
C SER A 72 36.96 0.89 5.01
N VAL A 73 36.98 2.21 4.99
CA VAL A 73 36.09 3.12 4.27
C VAL A 73 36.61 3.24 2.84
N PHE A 74 35.73 3.02 1.85
CA PHE A 74 35.89 3.27 0.41
C PHE A 74 37.13 2.65 -0.30
N ARG A 75 36.88 1.67 -1.18
CA ARG A 75 37.73 1.44 -2.35
C ARG A 75 37.21 2.30 -3.51
N ASP A 76 38.08 3.14 -4.05
CA ASP A 76 37.89 3.83 -5.32
C ASP A 76 37.56 2.81 -6.41
N GLY A 77 36.37 2.91 -7.01
CA GLY A 77 35.94 2.06 -8.12
C GLY A 77 34.43 1.87 -8.25
N ASP A 78 33.68 1.88 -7.15
CA ASP A 78 32.23 1.60 -7.18
C ASP A 78 31.41 2.89 -7.32
N ARG A 79 31.25 3.33 -8.58
CA ARG A 79 30.21 4.30 -8.92
C ARG A 79 28.84 3.69 -8.65
N CYS A 80 28.10 4.28 -7.71
CA CYS A 80 26.67 4.02 -7.53
C CYS A 80 25.92 4.27 -8.87
N PRO A 81 25.25 3.26 -9.46
CA PRO A 81 24.72 3.37 -10.82
C PRO A 81 23.33 4.02 -10.85
N ILE A 82 23.21 5.25 -10.33
CA ILE A 82 22.01 6.08 -10.52
C ILE A 82 21.87 6.50 -12.00
N SER A 83 22.98 6.57 -12.75
CA SER A 83 23.00 6.92 -14.17
C SER A 83 22.65 5.75 -15.11
N GLU A 84 22.97 4.50 -14.75
CA GLU A 84 22.71 3.32 -15.58
C GLU A 84 21.25 2.86 -15.54
N ILE A 85 20.59 2.95 -14.38
CA ILE A 85 19.14 2.66 -14.25
C ILE A 85 18.33 3.65 -15.11
N ARG A 86 18.76 4.92 -15.21
CA ARG A 86 18.09 5.89 -16.09
C ARG A 86 18.33 5.62 -17.58
N ARG A 87 19.53 5.21 -18.00
CA ARG A 87 19.81 4.96 -19.43
C ARG A 87 19.12 3.71 -19.98
N HIS A 88 18.93 2.67 -19.16
CA HIS A 88 18.29 1.42 -19.61
C HIS A 88 16.76 1.44 -19.50
N ILE A 89 16.18 2.31 -18.67
CA ILE A 89 14.72 2.41 -18.49
C ILE A 89 14.12 3.62 -19.26
N TRP A 90 14.94 4.63 -19.59
CA TRP A 90 14.49 5.85 -20.25
C TRP A 90 15.50 6.33 -21.30
N PRO A 91 15.32 6.01 -22.60
CA PRO A 91 16.21 6.53 -23.63
C PRO A 91 15.97 8.03 -23.83
N GLN A 92 17.03 8.84 -23.68
CA GLN A 92 17.04 10.19 -24.25
C GLN A 92 17.04 10.07 -25.78
N ARG A 93 16.06 10.69 -26.45
CA ARG A 93 15.87 10.61 -27.90
C ARG A 93 16.33 11.88 -28.61
N ASP A 94 17.08 11.69 -29.69
CA ASP A 94 17.52 12.68 -30.67
C ASP A 94 16.33 13.17 -31.53
N THR A 95 16.24 14.50 -31.70
CA THR A 95 15.11 15.22 -32.30
C THR A 95 15.08 15.14 -33.84
N LYS A 96 16.19 14.78 -34.50
CA LYS A 96 16.26 14.75 -35.98
C LYS A 96 15.58 13.52 -36.60
N THR A 97 15.61 12.36 -35.93
CA THR A 97 15.01 11.10 -36.43
C THR A 97 13.48 11.12 -36.38
N GLN A 98 12.90 11.95 -35.49
CA GLN A 98 11.46 12.08 -35.29
C GLN A 98 10.75 12.83 -36.43
N ARG A 99 11.43 13.77 -37.11
CA ARG A 99 10.85 14.50 -38.25
C ARG A 99 10.68 13.60 -39.49
N ARG A 100 11.64 12.71 -39.78
CA ARG A 100 11.58 11.81 -40.95
C ARG A 100 10.55 10.68 -40.78
N THR A 101 10.40 10.14 -39.57
CA THR A 101 9.42 9.08 -39.25
C THR A 101 7.98 9.60 -39.18
N ARG A 102 7.76 10.84 -38.69
CA ARG A 102 6.44 11.51 -38.72
C ARG A 102 5.95 11.80 -40.15
N PHE A 103 6.85 12.13 -41.07
CA PHE A 103 6.49 12.39 -42.46
C PHE A 103 6.06 11.10 -43.20
N ARG A 104 6.80 10.01 -43.01
CA ARG A 104 6.48 8.70 -43.61
C ARG A 104 5.20 8.07 -43.04
N SER A 105 4.90 8.27 -41.75
CA SER A 105 3.69 7.73 -41.12
C SER A 105 2.42 8.50 -41.49
N ARG A 106 2.49 9.83 -41.67
CA ARG A 106 1.36 10.63 -42.21
C ARG A 106 1.00 10.25 -43.65
N ALA A 107 2.00 10.01 -44.50
CA ALA A 107 1.78 9.59 -45.88
C ALA A 107 1.09 8.20 -45.98
N ARG A 108 1.44 7.26 -45.10
CA ARG A 108 0.80 5.93 -45.04
C ARG A 108 -0.65 5.96 -44.50
N ARG A 109 -0.96 6.82 -43.51
CA ARG A 109 -2.33 6.99 -43.00
C ARG A 109 -3.28 7.58 -44.04
N GLY A 110 -2.83 8.58 -44.80
CA GLY A 110 -3.63 9.17 -45.88
C GLY A 110 -3.93 8.23 -47.06
N ALA A 111 -3.14 7.16 -47.25
CA ALA A 111 -3.40 6.14 -48.27
C ALA A 111 -4.39 5.06 -47.77
N ALA A 112 -4.31 4.69 -46.49
CA ALA A 112 -5.21 3.70 -45.88
C ALA A 112 -6.65 4.22 -45.71
N GLU A 113 -6.82 5.49 -45.29
CA GLU A 113 -8.15 6.11 -45.16
C GLU A 113 -8.87 6.26 -46.51
N ARG A 114 -8.13 6.51 -47.59
CA ARG A 114 -8.69 6.58 -48.95
C ARG A 114 -9.12 5.22 -49.50
N ARG A 115 -8.47 4.11 -49.09
CA ARG A 115 -8.92 2.74 -49.41
C ARG A 115 -10.16 2.33 -48.61
N ALA A 116 -10.23 2.66 -47.32
CA ALA A 116 -11.38 2.31 -46.47
C ALA A 116 -12.67 3.01 -46.90
N ARG A 117 -12.61 4.29 -47.31
CA ARG A 117 -13.79 5.03 -47.81
C ARG A 117 -14.32 4.50 -49.14
N ARG A 118 -13.48 3.87 -49.97
CA ARG A 118 -13.89 3.29 -51.27
C ARG A 118 -14.54 1.92 -51.12
N ALA A 119 -14.20 1.17 -50.07
CA ALA A 119 -14.79 -0.13 -49.76
C ALA A 119 -16.19 -0.02 -49.13
N ASN A 120 -16.46 1.04 -48.36
CA ASN A 120 -17.74 1.19 -47.65
C ASN A 120 -18.91 1.74 -48.50
N ARG A 121 -18.66 2.06 -49.78
CA ARG A 121 -19.71 2.55 -50.71
C ARG A 121 -20.36 1.43 -51.55
N LYS A 122 -19.96 0.18 -51.37
CA LYS A 122 -20.50 -0.98 -52.11
C LYS A 122 -20.89 -2.11 -51.16
N ARG A 123 -21.93 -1.90 -50.32
CA ARG A 123 -22.72 -3.00 -49.74
C ARG A 123 -23.96 -2.46 -49.03
N THR A 124 -25.07 -2.41 -49.75
CA THR A 124 -26.43 -2.29 -49.18
C THR A 124 -27.39 -3.09 -50.06
N THR A 125 -27.81 -4.26 -49.59
CA THR A 125 -29.07 -4.92 -49.94
C THR A 125 -29.49 -5.82 -48.76
N PRO A 126 -30.75 -5.78 -48.29
CA PRO A 126 -31.23 -6.64 -47.20
C PRO A 126 -32.12 -7.80 -47.69
N GLY A 127 -32.10 -8.93 -46.97
CA GLY A 127 -32.96 -10.11 -47.16
C GLY A 127 -32.81 -11.15 -46.03
N PRO A 128 -33.81 -12.02 -45.78
CA PRO A 128 -34.43 -12.31 -44.46
C PRO A 128 -33.84 -13.57 -43.75
N TRP A 129 -34.14 -13.88 -42.47
CA TRP A 129 -35.24 -14.77 -42.02
C TRP A 129 -35.43 -14.71 -40.49
N ARG A 130 -36.69 -14.90 -40.05
CA ARG A 130 -37.20 -14.95 -38.67
C ARG A 130 -37.41 -16.41 -38.20
N SER A 131 -37.33 -16.62 -36.89
CA SER A 131 -38.12 -17.60 -36.11
C SER A 131 -38.07 -17.14 -34.63
N VAL A 132 -39.05 -16.42 -34.10
CA VAL A 132 -40.31 -16.86 -33.46
C VAL A 132 -40.14 -18.00 -32.46
N VAL A 133 -40.07 -17.64 -31.17
CA VAL A 133 -40.78 -18.35 -30.09
C VAL A 133 -41.55 -17.31 -29.28
N ARG A 134 -42.83 -17.57 -29.12
CA ARG A 134 -43.85 -16.75 -28.45
C ARG A 134 -44.29 -17.53 -27.22
N LEU A 135 -44.41 -16.90 -26.05
CA LEU A 135 -45.35 -17.25 -24.96
C LEU A 135 -45.30 -16.08 -23.94
N ARG A 136 -46.25 -15.16 -24.05
CA ARG A 136 -47.48 -15.01 -23.22
C ARG A 136 -47.23 -14.24 -21.90
N SER A 137 -47.55 -12.95 -22.01
CA SER A 137 -47.82 -12.02 -20.92
C SER A 137 -49.16 -12.34 -20.24
N ALA A 138 -49.16 -12.36 -18.91
CA ALA A 138 -50.36 -12.20 -18.10
C ALA A 138 -50.19 -10.93 -17.26
N ARG A 139 -51.06 -9.93 -17.50
CA ARG A 139 -51.28 -8.80 -16.60
C ARG A 139 -52.17 -9.28 -15.46
N LEU A 140 -51.78 -9.00 -14.23
CA LEU A 140 -52.72 -8.83 -13.13
C LEU A 140 -52.31 -7.61 -12.30
N THR A 141 -53.24 -6.66 -12.28
CA THR A 141 -53.38 -5.54 -11.36
C THR A 141 -53.62 -6.05 -9.93
N ALA A 142 -52.99 -5.42 -8.93
CA ALA A 142 -53.59 -4.97 -7.66
C ALA A 142 -52.53 -4.85 -6.54
N ARG A 143 -52.50 -3.69 -5.88
CA ARG A 143 -52.11 -3.56 -4.47
C ARG A 143 -53.26 -4.13 -3.62
N PRO A 144 -52.97 -4.70 -2.43
CA PRO A 144 -53.15 -3.88 -1.23
C PRO A 144 -52.06 -4.06 -0.16
N ALA A 145 -52.13 -3.15 0.80
CA ALA A 145 -51.32 -3.02 2.00
C ALA A 145 -51.52 -4.16 3.03
N VAL A 146 -50.78 -4.05 4.14
CA VAL A 146 -50.78 -4.89 5.37
C VAL A 146 -49.80 -6.07 5.22
N GLN A 147 -48.65 -6.13 5.91
CA GLN A 147 -48.55 -6.18 7.37
C GLN A 147 -47.13 -5.79 7.82
N ALA A 148 -46.97 -4.54 8.26
CA ALA A 148 -45.83 -4.10 9.05
C ALA A 148 -46.07 -4.51 10.50
N ALA A 149 -45.59 -5.69 10.92
CA ALA A 149 -45.43 -6.08 12.34
C ALA A 149 -44.83 -7.49 12.48
N ARG A 150 -43.61 -7.76 11.97
CA ARG A 150 -42.87 -8.99 12.37
C ARG A 150 -41.36 -9.03 12.09
N VAL A 151 -40.64 -7.91 12.05
CA VAL A 151 -39.16 -7.92 11.86
C VAL A 151 -38.40 -7.26 13.02
N GLU A 152 -39.05 -7.05 14.17
CA GLU A 152 -38.43 -6.30 15.28
C GLU A 152 -37.65 -7.15 16.31
N ARG A 153 -37.30 -8.41 16.02
CA ARG A 153 -36.54 -9.24 16.97
C ARG A 153 -35.49 -10.14 16.34
N LEU A 154 -34.53 -9.55 15.62
CA LEU A 154 -33.24 -10.20 15.32
C LEU A 154 -32.18 -9.18 14.86
N CYS A 155 -31.95 -8.13 15.66
CA CYS A 155 -30.79 -7.24 15.49
C CYS A 155 -30.18 -6.92 16.86
N VAL A 156 -29.40 -7.86 17.42
CA VAL A 156 -28.48 -7.58 18.53
C VAL A 156 -27.12 -8.21 18.22
N SER A 157 -26.33 -7.49 17.42
CA SER A 157 -24.90 -7.23 17.64
C SER A 157 -24.36 -6.38 16.48
N VAL A 158 -24.84 -5.15 16.35
CA VAL A 158 -24.22 -4.18 15.46
C VAL A 158 -23.06 -3.56 16.23
N SER A 159 -21.83 -3.78 15.75
CA SER A 159 -20.61 -3.23 16.37
C SER A 159 -20.77 -1.74 16.67
N PRO A 160 -20.26 -1.23 17.82
CA PRO A 160 -20.29 0.20 18.18
C PRO A 160 -19.78 1.13 17.05
N TRP A 161 -18.91 0.60 16.20
CA TRP A 161 -18.31 1.25 15.04
C TRP A 161 -19.32 1.73 13.96
N LEU A 162 -20.40 0.98 13.68
CA LEU A 162 -21.42 1.40 12.69
C LEU A 162 -22.33 2.52 13.24
N ALA A 163 -22.58 2.53 14.55
CA ALA A 163 -23.38 3.57 15.20
C ALA A 163 -22.69 4.95 15.20
N GLN A 164 -21.36 4.98 15.12
CA GLN A 164 -20.55 6.19 15.03
C GLN A 164 -20.68 6.89 13.67
N ILE A 165 -20.81 6.11 12.59
CA ILE A 165 -20.79 6.62 11.20
C ILE A 165 -22.18 7.06 10.74
N ASN A 166 -23.25 6.36 11.16
CA ASN A 166 -24.63 6.68 10.77
C ASN A 166 -25.23 7.93 11.47
N LYS A 167 -24.54 8.52 12.45
CA LYS A 167 -24.96 9.77 13.12
C LYS A 167 -24.45 11.04 12.42
N SER A 168 -23.97 10.94 11.18
CA SER A 168 -23.35 12.05 10.43
C SER A 168 -24.30 13.23 10.12
N ALA A 169 -25.62 13.06 10.20
CA ALA A 169 -26.57 14.17 10.08
C ALA A 169 -26.76 14.99 11.39
N SER A 170 -26.43 14.42 12.56
CA SER A 170 -26.62 15.08 13.87
C SER A 170 -25.33 15.69 14.45
N LEU A 171 -24.18 15.51 13.80
CA LEU A 171 -22.88 16.03 14.25
C LEU A 171 -22.69 17.54 14.03
N ARG A 172 -23.75 18.28 13.66
CA ARG A 172 -23.67 19.74 13.61
C ARG A 172 -23.50 20.40 14.98
N ASN A 173 -23.76 19.71 16.10
CA ASN A 173 -23.76 20.36 17.42
C ASN A 173 -23.31 19.53 18.64
N SER A 174 -22.66 18.36 18.49
CA SER A 174 -22.31 17.55 19.68
C SER A 174 -21.02 16.74 19.60
N VAL A 175 -20.01 17.22 18.86
CA VAL A 175 -18.66 16.60 18.87
C VAL A 175 -17.80 17.25 19.94
N GLN A 176 -18.17 17.01 21.19
CA GLN A 176 -17.26 17.09 22.32
C GLN A 176 -17.35 15.77 23.09
N ARG A 177 -16.20 15.12 23.25
CA ARG A 177 -15.86 14.09 24.25
C ARG A 177 -16.33 12.65 23.98
N ALA A 178 -15.39 11.86 23.45
CA ALA A 178 -15.11 10.48 23.87
C ALA A 178 -13.87 9.94 23.10
N ASP A 179 -12.74 10.66 23.03
CA ASP A 179 -11.50 10.30 23.74
C ASP A 179 -10.42 11.42 23.61
N GLY A 180 -10.80 12.55 23.02
CA GLY A 180 -10.16 13.87 23.17
C GLY A 180 -8.74 14.03 22.66
N ARG A 181 -8.25 13.21 21.71
CA ARG A 181 -6.88 13.40 21.18
C ARG A 181 -6.75 13.45 19.65
N GLY A 182 -7.72 12.96 18.89
CA GLY A 182 -7.66 12.91 17.42
C GLY A 182 -8.20 14.18 16.74
N LEU A 183 -9.46 14.52 17.01
CA LEU A 183 -10.17 15.61 16.34
C LEU A 183 -9.68 17.01 16.72
N ASP A 184 -9.03 17.18 17.88
CA ASP A 184 -8.43 18.45 18.31
C ASP A 184 -7.36 18.97 17.33
N VAL A 185 -6.85 18.10 16.44
CA VAL A 185 -5.88 18.46 15.41
C VAL A 185 -6.56 19.13 14.21
N ILE A 186 -7.86 18.92 13.98
CA ILE A 186 -8.56 19.40 12.78
C ILE A 186 -9.02 20.85 12.98
N THR A 187 -8.52 21.75 12.15
CA THR A 187 -9.02 23.15 12.10
C THR A 187 -10.03 23.29 10.96
N HIS A 188 -10.91 24.29 10.93
CA HIS A 188 -11.83 24.53 9.80
C HIS A 188 -12.54 23.25 9.27
N PRO A 189 -13.18 22.43 10.13
CA PRO A 189 -13.81 21.18 9.73
C PRO A 189 -14.95 21.37 8.72
N GLU A 190 -15.63 22.53 8.74
CA GLU A 190 -16.73 22.90 7.84
C GLU A 190 -16.30 23.13 6.38
N LYS A 191 -14.99 23.27 6.14
CA LYS A 191 -14.45 23.53 4.82
C LYS A 191 -14.81 22.43 3.83
N VAL A 192 -15.50 22.79 2.75
CA VAL A 192 -15.86 21.87 1.68
C VAL A 192 -14.63 21.52 0.83
N LEU A 193 -14.33 20.23 0.72
CA LEU A 193 -13.24 19.71 -0.12
C LEU A 193 -13.75 19.09 -1.41
N PHE A 194 -14.98 18.56 -1.41
CA PHE A 194 -15.65 18.02 -2.59
C PHE A 194 -16.95 18.81 -2.81
N PRO A 195 -16.94 19.85 -3.66
CA PRO A 195 -18.07 20.78 -3.79
C PRO A 195 -19.34 20.09 -4.29
N ASP A 196 -19.23 19.21 -5.30
CA ASP A 196 -20.38 18.53 -5.90
C ASP A 196 -21.02 17.51 -4.94
N ASP A 197 -20.26 17.00 -3.98
CA ASP A 197 -20.69 15.97 -3.01
C ASP A 197 -21.02 16.54 -1.62
N GLY A 198 -20.71 17.82 -1.39
CA GLY A 198 -20.79 18.49 -0.10
C GLY A 198 -19.85 17.92 0.98
N ILE A 199 -18.83 17.14 0.61
CA ILE A 199 -17.94 16.48 1.59
C ILE A 199 -16.96 17.51 2.15
N THR A 200 -16.95 17.63 3.47
CA THR A 200 -16.12 18.59 4.20
C THR A 200 -14.81 17.97 4.70
N LYS A 201 -13.89 18.82 5.16
CA LYS A 201 -12.65 18.37 5.80
C LYS A 201 -12.93 17.59 7.09
N GLY A 202 -13.95 18.00 7.85
CA GLY A 202 -14.40 17.27 9.03
C GLY A 202 -14.91 15.88 8.70
N GLU A 203 -15.69 15.72 7.62
CA GLU A 203 -16.14 14.41 7.15
C GLU A 203 -14.98 13.54 6.69
N LEU A 204 -14.01 14.11 5.95
CA LEU A 204 -12.78 13.42 5.56
C LEU A 204 -11.96 12.96 6.77
N ALA A 205 -11.83 13.81 7.79
CA ALA A 205 -11.14 13.47 9.04
C ALA A 205 -11.86 12.36 9.81
N ALA A 206 -13.19 12.42 9.92
CA ALA A 206 -14.00 11.39 10.57
C ALA A 206 -13.86 10.03 9.86
N TYR A 207 -13.83 10.02 8.52
CA TYR A 207 -13.53 8.82 7.76
C TYR A 207 -12.15 8.25 8.11
N TYR A 208 -11.10 9.09 8.12
CA TYR A 208 -9.75 8.63 8.41
C TYR A 208 -9.57 8.17 9.85
N GLU A 209 -10.27 8.78 10.80
CA GLU A 209 -10.30 8.33 12.19
C GLU A 209 -10.95 6.94 12.30
N ALA A 210 -12.12 6.76 11.67
CA ALA A 210 -12.87 5.50 11.71
C ALA A 210 -12.12 4.34 11.04
N ILE A 211 -11.37 4.61 9.97
CA ILE A 211 -10.62 3.60 9.21
C ILE A 211 -9.21 3.33 9.78
N ALA A 212 -8.70 4.21 10.65
CA ALA A 212 -7.34 4.12 11.16
C ALA A 212 -6.96 2.73 11.70
N PRO A 213 -7.80 2.01 12.46
CA PRO A 213 -7.44 0.69 12.99
C PRO A 213 -7.02 -0.33 11.93
N ILE A 214 -7.60 -0.26 10.72
CA ILE A 214 -7.27 -1.18 9.61
C ILE A 214 -6.35 -0.54 8.56
N MET A 215 -6.34 0.79 8.43
CA MET A 215 -5.44 1.49 7.51
C MET A 215 -4.00 1.55 8.03
N LEU A 216 -3.82 1.75 9.34
CA LEU A 216 -2.49 1.95 9.95
C LEU A 216 -1.51 0.81 9.71
N PRO A 217 -1.87 -0.49 9.81
CA PRO A 217 -0.97 -1.59 9.46
C PRO A 217 -0.31 -1.44 8.08
N HIS A 218 -1.04 -0.89 7.11
CA HIS A 218 -0.56 -0.73 5.73
C HIS A 218 0.26 0.52 5.49
N ILE A 219 0.06 1.61 6.25
CA ILE A 219 0.74 2.90 6.01
C ILE A 219 1.82 3.24 7.04
N ARG A 220 1.77 2.59 8.21
CA ARG A 220 2.61 2.96 9.36
C ARG A 220 4.09 2.93 9.00
N ARG A 221 4.80 4.01 9.36
CA ARG A 221 6.23 4.24 9.11
C ARG A 221 6.64 4.22 7.63
N ARG A 222 5.70 4.29 6.69
CA ARG A 222 6.03 4.57 5.28
C ARG A 222 6.18 6.08 5.11
N PRO A 223 7.24 6.57 4.44
CA PRO A 223 7.32 7.98 4.07
C PRO A 223 6.08 8.39 3.24
N ILE A 224 5.44 9.49 3.64
CA ILE A 224 4.21 9.98 3.00
C ILE A 224 4.54 11.10 2.02
N THR A 225 3.94 11.03 0.83
CA THR A 225 3.75 12.18 -0.05
C THR A 225 2.29 12.61 0.03
N MET A 226 2.06 13.89 0.31
CA MET A 226 0.73 14.46 0.49
C MET A 226 0.19 15.03 -0.82
N GLU A 227 -0.96 14.57 -1.27
CA GLU A 227 -1.72 15.19 -2.35
C GLU A 227 -2.76 16.16 -1.74
N ARG A 228 -2.45 17.45 -1.79
CA ARG A 228 -3.14 18.49 -1.02
C ARG A 228 -4.09 19.32 -1.88
N TYR A 229 -5.27 19.62 -1.33
CA TYR A 229 -6.32 20.45 -1.94
C TYR A 229 -6.83 21.52 -0.97
N PRO A 230 -6.05 22.58 -0.69
CA PRO A 230 -6.49 23.63 0.23
C PRO A 230 -7.70 24.44 -0.24
N ALA A 231 -8.14 24.35 -1.49
CA ALA A 231 -9.39 24.98 -1.94
C ALA A 231 -10.39 23.94 -2.50
N GLY A 232 -10.24 22.68 -2.08
CA GLY A 232 -11.06 21.57 -2.58
C GLY A 232 -10.70 21.13 -4.01
N ILE A 233 -11.29 20.02 -4.45
CA ILE A 233 -10.95 19.33 -5.71
C ILE A 233 -11.41 20.07 -6.97
N GLY A 234 -12.30 21.06 -6.83
CA GLY A 234 -12.68 21.97 -7.92
C GLY A 234 -11.55 22.89 -8.37
N THR A 235 -10.46 22.96 -7.58
CA THR A 235 -9.24 23.72 -7.91
C THR A 235 -8.03 22.79 -8.02
N LYS A 236 -6.97 23.27 -8.68
CA LYS A 236 -5.74 22.50 -8.83
C LYS A 236 -5.06 22.32 -7.46
N GLY A 237 -4.97 21.06 -7.02
CA GLY A 237 -4.16 20.66 -5.87
C GLY A 237 -2.66 20.61 -6.20
N PHE A 238 -1.86 20.22 -5.21
CA PHE A 238 -0.42 20.04 -5.36
C PHE A 238 0.13 18.90 -4.53
N TRP A 239 1.31 18.44 -4.92
CA TRP A 239 2.03 17.36 -4.26
C TRP A 239 3.08 17.93 -3.33
N GLN A 240 3.13 17.45 -2.09
CA GLN A 240 4.11 17.85 -1.11
C GLN A 240 4.79 16.63 -0.50
N LYS A 241 6.12 16.58 -0.65
CA LYS A 241 6.98 15.55 -0.07
C LYS A 241 7.60 15.99 1.24
N ASP A 242 8.15 17.20 1.24
CA ASP A 242 8.86 17.78 2.38
C ASP A 242 7.88 18.29 3.44
N VAL A 243 8.20 18.12 4.71
CA VAL A 243 7.40 18.70 5.80
C VAL A 243 7.44 20.24 5.73
N SER A 244 6.33 20.89 6.07
CA SER A 244 6.25 22.36 6.08
C SER A 244 6.94 22.98 7.29
N LYS A 245 7.21 24.29 7.22
CA LYS A 245 7.51 25.08 8.42
C LYS A 245 6.38 24.91 9.45
N GLY A 246 6.75 24.82 10.73
CA GLY A 246 5.79 24.52 11.80
C GLY A 246 5.42 23.04 11.94
N PHE A 247 6.23 22.13 11.39
CA PHE A 247 6.07 20.70 11.61
C PHE A 247 6.11 20.36 13.11
N PRO A 248 5.08 19.69 13.68
CA PRO A 248 5.01 19.47 15.12
C PRO A 248 6.13 18.56 15.63
N ALA A 249 6.71 18.90 16.79
CA ALA A 249 7.81 18.14 17.38
C ALA A 249 7.44 16.70 17.79
N TRP A 250 6.14 16.44 18.04
CA TRP A 250 5.63 15.11 18.38
C TRP A 250 5.45 14.19 17.18
N LEU A 251 5.46 14.74 15.95
CA LEU A 251 5.23 13.97 14.73
C LEU A 251 6.56 13.47 14.18
N GLU A 252 6.63 12.19 13.83
CA GLU A 252 7.84 11.61 13.26
C GLU A 252 8.03 12.02 11.79
N ARG A 253 9.29 12.18 11.39
CA ARG A 253 9.70 12.36 9.98
C ARG A 253 10.97 11.57 9.71
N ILE A 254 11.17 11.21 8.45
CA ILE A 254 12.42 10.59 7.99
C ILE A 254 13.12 11.48 6.98
N GLU A 255 14.44 11.57 7.15
CA GLU A 255 15.32 12.22 6.21
C GLU A 255 15.58 11.33 5.00
N VAL A 256 15.32 11.85 3.80
CA VAL A 256 15.49 11.15 2.53
C VAL A 256 16.47 11.91 1.65
N PRO A 257 17.63 11.31 1.31
CA PRO A 257 18.57 11.91 0.36
C PRO A 257 17.94 12.05 -1.03
N LYS A 258 18.16 13.22 -1.65
CA LYS A 258 17.91 13.48 -3.08
C LYS A 258 19.23 13.95 -3.73
N LYS A 259 19.23 14.03 -5.07
CA LYS A 259 20.43 14.43 -5.83
C LYS A 259 21.06 15.74 -5.33
N ASP A 260 20.22 16.73 -5.03
CA ASP A 260 20.64 18.07 -4.64
C ASP A 260 20.03 18.43 -3.26
N GLY A 261 20.42 17.68 -2.23
CA GLY A 261 20.04 17.91 -0.82
C GLY A 261 19.17 16.82 -0.22
N THR A 262 18.27 17.22 0.66
CA THR A 262 17.46 16.31 1.47
C THR A 262 15.97 16.68 1.39
N VAL A 263 15.10 15.69 1.59
CA VAL A 263 13.66 15.88 1.81
C VAL A 263 13.27 15.18 3.09
N HIS A 264 12.46 15.81 3.93
CA HIS A 264 11.94 15.18 5.14
C HIS A 264 10.49 14.77 4.90
N HIS A 265 10.23 13.48 4.90
CA HIS A 265 8.88 12.96 4.73
C HIS A 265 8.21 12.77 6.10
N PRO A 266 6.94 13.17 6.28
CA PRO A 266 6.20 12.80 7.48
C PRO A 266 5.99 11.28 7.53
N LEU A 267 6.06 10.72 8.73
CA LEU A 267 5.70 9.34 9.01
C LEU A 267 4.38 9.31 9.77
N VAL A 268 3.43 8.52 9.29
CA VAL A 268 2.24 8.18 10.06
C VAL A 268 2.57 7.00 10.98
N THR A 269 2.32 7.14 12.27
CA THR A 269 2.61 6.13 13.30
C THR A 269 1.38 5.70 14.09
N ASP A 270 0.36 6.55 14.12
CA ASP A 270 -0.88 6.41 14.87
C ASP A 270 -2.04 7.20 14.22
N THR A 271 -3.23 7.16 14.81
CA THR A 271 -4.40 7.91 14.31
C THR A 271 -4.16 9.42 14.33
N ARG A 272 -3.47 9.95 15.35
CA ARG A 272 -3.24 11.39 15.50
C ARG A 272 -2.37 11.96 14.38
N SER A 273 -1.32 11.24 14.00
CA SER A 273 -0.44 11.56 12.88
C SER A 273 -1.18 11.48 11.53
N LEU A 274 -2.06 10.48 11.35
CA LEU A 274 -2.94 10.40 10.16
C LEU A 274 -3.89 11.61 10.07
N LEU A 275 -4.52 11.99 11.18
CA LEU A 275 -5.41 13.15 11.23
C LEU A 275 -4.65 14.47 11.03
N TRP A 276 -3.40 14.58 11.50
CA TRP A 276 -2.57 15.72 11.17
C TRP A 276 -2.29 15.84 9.67
N VAL A 277 -1.92 14.74 9.01
CA VAL A 277 -1.71 14.72 7.55
C VAL A 277 -2.98 15.18 6.83
N THR A 278 -4.14 14.66 7.26
CA THR A 278 -5.45 15.06 6.73
C THR A 278 -5.73 16.54 6.96
N ASN A 279 -5.43 17.07 8.14
CA ASN A 279 -5.63 18.49 8.47
C ASN A 279 -4.83 19.45 7.56
N GLN A 280 -3.73 18.99 6.96
CA GLN A 280 -3.01 19.74 5.94
C GLN A 280 -3.80 19.91 4.62
N ASN A 281 -5.08 19.52 4.58
CA ASN A 281 -5.92 19.40 3.39
C ASN A 281 -5.40 18.31 2.44
N THR A 282 -4.75 17.28 2.99
CA THR A 282 -4.32 16.11 2.21
C THR A 282 -5.53 15.21 1.99
N ILE A 283 -5.93 15.06 0.73
CA ILE A 283 -7.00 14.13 0.38
C ILE A 283 -6.44 12.73 0.21
N THR A 284 -5.37 12.58 -0.57
CA THR A 284 -4.74 11.27 -0.81
C THR A 284 -3.38 11.21 -0.13
N GLN A 285 -3.17 10.21 0.73
CA GLN A 285 -1.84 9.86 1.23
C GLN A 285 -1.20 8.86 0.27
N HIS A 286 -0.05 9.23 -0.29
CA HIS A 286 0.74 8.36 -1.13
C HIS A 286 1.94 7.83 -0.34
N VAL A 287 2.10 6.52 -0.29
CA VAL A 287 3.10 5.83 0.53
C VAL A 287 4.20 5.25 -0.35
N TRP A 288 5.40 5.12 0.22
CA TRP A 288 6.48 4.34 -0.36
C TRP A 288 6.21 2.83 -0.23
N THR A 289 6.88 2.03 -1.06
CA THR A 289 6.86 0.56 -0.95
C THR A 289 7.75 0.01 0.18
N SER A 290 8.58 0.84 0.80
CA SER A 290 9.41 0.52 1.97
C SER A 290 8.98 1.30 3.21
N ARG A 291 9.52 0.91 4.38
CA ARG A 291 9.25 1.53 5.67
C ARG A 291 10.54 2.08 6.28
N ALA A 292 10.40 3.08 7.13
CA ALA A 292 11.49 3.60 7.95
C ALA A 292 11.89 2.59 9.05
N PRO A 293 13.20 2.44 9.34
CA PRO A 293 14.31 3.21 8.79
C PRO A 293 14.87 2.68 7.45
N ASP A 294 14.55 1.45 7.06
CA ASP A 294 15.17 0.73 5.94
C ASP A 294 14.54 1.04 4.57
N LEU A 295 14.73 2.27 4.10
CA LEU A 295 14.08 2.77 2.87
C LEU A 295 14.46 2.05 1.57
N TYR A 296 15.59 1.34 1.56
CA TYR A 296 16.09 0.60 0.39
C TYR A 296 15.55 -0.84 0.28
N TYR A 297 14.71 -1.26 1.22
CA TYR A 297 14.20 -2.62 1.35
C TYR A 297 12.68 -2.61 1.39
N PRO A 298 12.01 -2.64 0.23
CA PRO A 298 10.55 -2.66 0.17
C PRO A 298 9.98 -3.98 0.70
N ASP A 299 8.88 -3.87 1.43
CA ASP A 299 8.08 -4.99 1.93
C ASP A 299 6.86 -5.28 1.03
N VAL A 300 6.68 -4.51 -0.06
CA VAL A 300 5.67 -4.74 -1.10
C VAL A 300 6.23 -4.45 -2.49
N CYS A 301 5.81 -5.25 -3.48
CA CYS A 301 5.93 -4.98 -4.91
C CYS A 301 4.56 -4.58 -5.45
N VAL A 302 4.48 -3.54 -6.28
CA VAL A 302 3.22 -2.97 -6.78
C VAL A 302 3.19 -2.97 -8.31
N PHE A 303 2.11 -3.50 -8.88
CA PHE A 303 1.75 -3.39 -10.28
C PHE A 303 0.52 -2.51 -10.40
N ASP A 304 0.60 -1.44 -11.20
CA ASP A 304 -0.47 -0.47 -11.39
C ASP A 304 -1.00 -0.58 -12.82
N LEU A 305 -2.23 -1.08 -12.97
CA LEU A 305 -2.88 -1.24 -14.27
C LEU A 305 -3.69 0.01 -14.59
N ASP A 306 -3.20 0.86 -15.50
CA ASP A 306 -3.81 2.14 -15.85
C ASP A 306 -4.38 2.11 -17.29
N PRO A 307 -5.70 1.97 -17.46
CA PRO A 307 -6.29 1.85 -18.78
C PRO A 307 -6.30 3.19 -19.51
N SER A 308 -6.01 3.17 -20.82
CA SER A 308 -6.03 4.38 -21.65
C SER A 308 -7.45 4.80 -22.01
N GLU A 309 -8.34 3.81 -22.16
CA GLU A 309 -9.76 3.89 -22.49
C GLU A 309 -10.60 3.33 -21.33
N ASP A 310 -11.91 3.57 -21.33
CA ASP A 310 -12.80 3.09 -20.27
C ASP A 310 -13.47 1.78 -20.71
N ASP A 311 -12.73 0.68 -20.56
CA ASP A 311 -13.22 -0.68 -20.81
C ASP A 311 -13.06 -1.52 -19.52
N PRO A 312 -14.14 -1.66 -18.73
CA PRO A 312 -14.11 -2.42 -17.48
C PRO A 312 -13.82 -3.92 -17.68
N ASP A 313 -14.22 -4.49 -18.81
CA ASP A 313 -14.05 -5.92 -19.08
C ASP A 313 -12.61 -6.23 -19.46
N GLU A 314 -12.00 -5.40 -20.32
CA GLU A 314 -10.58 -5.49 -20.67
C GLU A 314 -9.69 -5.25 -19.45
N LEU A 315 -10.01 -4.26 -18.61
CA LEU A 315 -9.28 -4.00 -17.37
C LEU A 315 -9.38 -5.16 -16.38
N ARG A 316 -10.57 -5.74 -16.22
CA ARG A 316 -10.79 -6.92 -15.38
C ARG A 316 -9.95 -8.09 -15.89
N ALA A 317 -10.01 -8.37 -17.19
CA ALA A 317 -9.22 -9.44 -17.81
C ALA A 317 -7.72 -9.26 -17.57
N ALA A 318 -7.19 -8.04 -17.78
CA ALA A 318 -5.78 -7.72 -17.53
C ALA A 318 -5.36 -7.96 -16.07
N ALA A 319 -6.21 -7.60 -15.11
CA ALA A 319 -5.94 -7.85 -13.69
C ALA A 319 -5.91 -9.34 -13.35
N LEU A 320 -6.82 -10.14 -13.91
CA LEU A 320 -6.87 -11.59 -13.69
C LEU A 320 -5.66 -12.30 -14.34
N VAL A 321 -5.26 -11.92 -15.55
CA VAL A 321 -4.07 -12.50 -16.21
C VAL A 321 -2.81 -12.18 -15.41
N LEU A 322 -2.68 -10.97 -14.85
CA LEU A 322 -1.56 -10.63 -13.97
C LEU A 322 -1.58 -11.47 -12.68
N ARG A 323 -2.74 -11.67 -12.04
CA ARG A 323 -2.86 -12.55 -10.87
C ARG A 323 -2.40 -13.96 -11.18
N ASP A 324 -2.85 -14.51 -12.30
CA ASP A 324 -2.55 -15.90 -12.68
C ASP A 324 -1.05 -16.05 -12.98
N LEU A 325 -0.45 -15.08 -13.67
CA LEU A 325 1.00 -15.02 -13.87
C LEU A 325 1.77 -14.97 -12.53
N LEU A 326 1.32 -14.16 -11.57
CA LEU A 326 1.96 -14.11 -10.25
C LEU A 326 1.80 -15.44 -9.49
N THR A 327 0.65 -16.10 -9.63
CA THR A 327 0.39 -17.44 -9.08
C THR A 327 1.34 -18.49 -9.68
N GLU A 328 1.54 -18.50 -11.00
CA GLU A 328 2.52 -19.37 -11.68
C GLU A 328 3.95 -19.18 -11.13
N LEU A 329 4.30 -17.92 -10.83
CA LEU A 329 5.58 -17.56 -10.22
C LEU A 329 5.66 -17.91 -8.71
N GLY A 330 4.60 -18.48 -8.13
CA GLY A 330 4.53 -18.83 -6.71
C GLY A 330 4.42 -17.62 -5.79
N LEU A 331 3.85 -16.51 -6.30
CA LEU A 331 3.71 -15.24 -5.59
C LEU A 331 2.23 -14.92 -5.36
N PRO A 332 1.69 -15.23 -4.17
CA PRO A 332 0.36 -14.77 -3.78
C PRO A 332 0.26 -13.25 -3.92
N SER A 333 -0.84 -12.79 -4.50
CA SER A 333 -1.06 -11.38 -4.78
C SER A 333 -2.38 -10.88 -4.21
N TRP A 334 -2.42 -9.58 -3.95
CA TRP A 334 -3.53 -8.87 -3.34
C TRP A 334 -3.98 -7.75 -4.27
N VAL A 335 -5.29 -7.54 -4.39
CA VAL A 335 -5.83 -6.49 -5.27
C VAL A 335 -6.52 -5.41 -4.45
N LYS A 336 -6.44 -4.18 -4.96
CA LYS A 336 -7.29 -3.07 -4.54
C LYS A 336 -7.71 -2.23 -5.73
N THR A 337 -8.89 -1.63 -5.63
CA THR A 337 -9.28 -0.54 -6.53
C THR A 337 -8.27 0.60 -6.39
N SER A 338 -8.00 1.31 -7.48
CA SER A 338 -7.21 2.54 -7.38
C SER A 338 -8.03 3.69 -6.79
N GLY A 339 -9.36 3.67 -6.89
CA GLY A 339 -10.22 4.84 -6.69
C GLY A 339 -10.11 5.86 -7.84
N SER A 340 -9.49 5.48 -8.97
CA SER A 340 -9.31 6.34 -10.15
C SER A 340 -9.77 5.66 -11.44
N LYS A 341 -8.90 4.93 -12.12
CA LYS A 341 -9.24 4.25 -13.39
C LYS A 341 -8.81 2.79 -13.44
N GLY A 342 -7.89 2.41 -12.56
CA GLY A 342 -7.22 1.13 -12.59
C GLY A 342 -7.36 0.32 -11.32
N PHE A 343 -6.57 -0.75 -11.28
CA PHE A 343 -6.33 -1.58 -10.10
C PHE A 343 -4.86 -1.54 -9.72
N HIS A 344 -4.58 -1.64 -8.42
CA HIS A 344 -3.23 -1.96 -7.96
C HIS A 344 -3.22 -3.41 -7.50
N ILE A 345 -2.26 -4.19 -8.01
CA ILE A 345 -1.99 -5.56 -7.61
C ILE A 345 -0.67 -5.55 -6.85
N LEU A 346 -0.66 -6.14 -5.65
CA LEU A 346 0.47 -6.10 -4.73
C LEU A 346 0.94 -7.51 -4.38
N VAL A 347 2.26 -7.66 -4.26
CA VAL A 347 2.91 -8.86 -3.72
C VAL A 347 3.63 -8.46 -2.43
N SER A 348 3.38 -9.18 -1.35
CA SER A 348 4.10 -8.99 -0.07
C SER A 348 5.51 -9.58 -0.18
N LEU A 349 6.50 -8.84 0.33
CA LEU A 349 7.92 -9.22 0.28
C LEU A 349 8.50 -9.38 1.69
N ASP A 350 9.62 -10.09 1.79
CA ASP A 350 10.36 -10.31 3.04
C ASP A 350 11.19 -9.12 3.52
N GLY A 351 11.26 -8.05 2.73
CA GLY A 351 12.11 -6.90 3.03
C GLY A 351 13.61 -7.19 2.91
N ASN A 352 14.02 -8.29 2.26
CA ASN A 352 15.45 -8.61 2.08
C ASN A 352 15.98 -8.17 0.71
N ALA A 353 15.11 -8.03 -0.28
CA ALA A 353 15.49 -7.57 -1.61
C ALA A 353 15.64 -6.04 -1.66
N ARG A 354 16.68 -5.53 -2.34
CA ARG A 354 16.85 -4.09 -2.48
C ARG A 354 15.86 -3.53 -3.49
N THR A 355 15.51 -2.25 -3.35
CA THR A 355 14.58 -1.55 -4.26
C THR A 355 14.91 -1.74 -5.74
N GLY A 356 16.20 -1.72 -6.10
CA GLY A 356 16.63 -1.94 -7.48
C GLY A 356 16.29 -3.34 -8.00
N ASP A 357 16.38 -4.36 -7.15
CA ASP A 357 16.07 -5.75 -7.51
C ASP A 357 14.56 -5.93 -7.68
N VAL A 358 13.77 -5.35 -6.76
CA VAL A 358 12.30 -5.35 -6.84
C VAL A 358 11.81 -4.62 -8.09
N ALA A 359 12.42 -3.47 -8.43
CA ALA A 359 12.08 -2.74 -9.64
C ALA A 359 12.38 -3.54 -10.92
N ARG A 360 13.55 -4.22 -10.98
CA ARG A 360 13.90 -5.08 -12.13
C ARG A 360 12.96 -6.28 -12.23
N PHE A 361 12.64 -6.91 -11.10
CA PHE A 361 11.66 -8.00 -11.04
C PHE A 361 10.28 -7.55 -11.57
N ALA A 362 9.73 -6.46 -11.04
CA ALA A 362 8.43 -5.93 -11.47
C ALA A 362 8.43 -5.62 -12.97
N HIS A 363 9.49 -4.97 -13.47
CA HIS A 363 9.64 -4.68 -14.88
C HIS A 363 9.68 -5.95 -15.74
N ALA A 364 10.39 -7.00 -15.32
CA ALA A 364 10.45 -8.28 -16.03
C ALA A 364 9.09 -8.99 -16.08
N VAL A 365 8.36 -9.02 -14.97
CA VAL A 365 6.98 -9.54 -14.93
C VAL A 365 6.06 -8.75 -15.86
N GLY A 366 6.14 -7.41 -15.83
CA GLY A 366 5.36 -6.56 -16.73
C GLY A 366 5.70 -6.80 -18.21
N ARG A 367 6.97 -7.01 -18.55
CA ARG A 367 7.38 -7.37 -19.93
C ARG A 367 6.82 -8.72 -20.36
N LEU A 368 6.86 -9.72 -19.47
CA LEU A 368 6.32 -11.04 -19.73
C LEU A 368 4.80 -10.99 -19.96
N LEU A 369 4.10 -10.21 -19.12
CA LEU A 369 2.66 -9.99 -19.27
C LEU A 369 2.32 -9.32 -20.62
N VAL A 370 3.03 -8.26 -20.99
CA VAL A 370 2.86 -7.60 -22.31
C VAL A 370 3.22 -8.54 -23.47
N LYS A 371 4.18 -9.44 -23.30
CA LYS A 371 4.50 -10.46 -24.33
C LYS A 371 3.35 -11.46 -24.50
N ARG A 372 2.62 -11.81 -23.42
CA ARG A 372 1.45 -12.69 -23.46
C ARG A 372 0.24 -12.02 -24.11
N ASP A 373 0.08 -10.71 -23.92
CA ASP A 373 -1.00 -9.94 -24.53
C ASP A 373 -0.54 -8.56 -25.07
N PRO A 374 0.15 -8.54 -26.23
CA PRO A 374 0.70 -7.29 -26.78
C PRO A 374 -0.37 -6.40 -27.44
N LEU A 375 -1.57 -6.93 -27.68
CA LEU A 375 -2.67 -6.21 -28.31
C LEU A 375 -3.39 -5.30 -27.32
N HIS A 376 -3.52 -5.73 -26.06
CA HIS A 376 -4.24 -5.00 -25.02
C HIS A 376 -3.31 -4.33 -23.99
N LEU A 377 -2.08 -4.83 -23.83
CA LEU A 377 -1.17 -4.36 -22.78
C LEU A 377 0.07 -3.65 -23.33
N THR A 378 0.61 -2.72 -22.53
CA THR A 378 1.84 -2.01 -22.86
C THR A 378 2.63 -1.58 -21.62
N GLN A 379 3.93 -1.37 -21.78
CA GLN A 379 4.78 -0.67 -20.80
C GLN A 379 5.25 0.70 -21.30
N GLU A 380 4.71 1.17 -22.43
CA GLU A 380 5.02 2.50 -22.95
C GLU A 380 4.48 3.58 -22.01
N PHE A 381 5.39 4.31 -21.37
CA PHE A 381 5.02 5.28 -20.36
C PHE A 381 4.18 6.43 -20.94
N HIS A 382 4.56 6.93 -22.12
CA HIS A 382 3.87 8.04 -22.77
C HIS A 382 2.52 7.60 -23.31
N LYS A 383 1.43 8.25 -22.86
CA LYS A 383 0.06 7.94 -23.28
C LYS A 383 -0.13 7.90 -24.81
N ALA A 384 0.57 8.78 -25.53
CA ALA A 384 0.53 8.84 -27.00
C ALA A 384 1.07 7.57 -27.69
N ASP A 385 1.97 6.85 -27.03
CA ASP A 385 2.62 5.64 -27.54
C ASP A 385 1.90 4.36 -27.10
N ARG A 386 0.92 4.45 -26.19
CA ARG A 386 0.13 3.31 -25.69
C ARG A 386 -0.80 2.73 -26.75
N GLY A 387 -1.40 3.60 -27.58
CA GLY A 387 -2.29 3.19 -28.67
C GLY A 387 -3.58 2.51 -28.19
N GLY A 388 -4.23 3.06 -27.15
CA GLY A 388 -5.47 2.52 -26.56
C GLY A 388 -5.26 1.47 -25.47
N ARG A 389 -4.08 0.84 -25.45
CA ARG A 389 -3.72 -0.24 -24.52
C ARG A 389 -3.64 0.17 -23.05
N ILE A 390 -3.84 -0.80 -22.18
CA ILE A 390 -3.65 -0.68 -20.73
C ILE A 390 -2.17 -0.62 -20.40
N LEU A 391 -1.77 0.40 -19.65
CA LEU A 391 -0.41 0.50 -19.14
C LEU A 391 -0.24 -0.45 -17.96
N VAL A 392 0.74 -1.33 -18.05
CA VAL A 392 1.28 -2.12 -16.93
C VAL A 392 2.40 -1.29 -16.27
N ASP A 393 2.03 -0.37 -15.37
CA ASP A 393 2.97 0.53 -14.70
C ASP A 393 3.69 -0.19 -13.56
N THR A 394 4.98 -0.45 -13.77
CA THR A 394 5.90 -1.04 -12.78
C THR A 394 6.77 0.01 -12.10
N GLY A 395 6.59 1.29 -12.42
CA GLY A 395 7.38 2.42 -11.94
C GLY A 395 7.18 2.75 -10.46
N ARG A 396 6.16 2.15 -9.83
CA ARG A 396 5.88 2.26 -8.38
C ARG A 396 6.96 1.62 -7.49
N ASN A 397 7.82 0.78 -8.06
CA ASN A 397 8.81 -0.01 -7.33
C ASN A 397 10.20 0.64 -7.26
N GLY A 398 10.36 1.85 -7.79
CA GLY A 398 11.62 2.60 -7.74
C GLY A 398 11.83 3.31 -6.39
N TYR A 399 13.08 3.69 -6.11
CA TYR A 399 13.39 4.50 -4.93
C TYR A 399 12.62 5.83 -4.99
N SER A 400 12.00 6.21 -3.88
CA SER A 400 11.12 7.39 -3.75
C SER A 400 9.84 7.41 -4.59
N ALA A 401 9.55 6.32 -5.31
CA ALA A 401 8.26 6.15 -5.95
C ALA A 401 7.18 5.93 -4.89
N THR A 402 5.96 6.37 -5.20
CA THR A 402 4.82 6.25 -4.30
C THR A 402 3.59 5.77 -5.04
N PHE A 403 2.66 5.22 -4.29
CA PHE A 403 1.33 4.82 -4.75
C PHE A 403 0.29 5.24 -3.71
N ALA A 404 -0.96 5.43 -4.14
CA ALA A 404 -2.06 5.73 -3.24
C ALA A 404 -2.24 4.58 -2.24
N ALA A 405 -2.20 4.91 -0.94
CA ALA A 405 -2.31 3.93 0.13
C ALA A 405 -3.63 3.14 0.06
N ALA A 406 -3.64 1.94 0.65
CA ALA A 406 -4.88 1.23 0.93
C ALA A 406 -5.77 2.12 1.82
N TYR A 407 -7.06 2.15 1.53
CA TYR A 407 -8.08 2.98 2.16
C TYR A 407 -7.93 4.50 1.99
N ALA A 408 -6.99 4.98 1.18
CA ALA A 408 -6.88 6.41 0.90
C ALA A 408 -8.01 6.90 -0.01
N VAL A 409 -8.64 8.01 0.36
CA VAL A 409 -9.59 8.75 -0.47
C VAL A 409 -8.83 9.37 -1.64
N ARG A 410 -9.47 9.42 -2.82
CA ARG A 410 -8.92 10.04 -4.02
C ARG A 410 -9.61 11.37 -4.26
N ALA A 411 -8.83 12.35 -4.73
CA ALA A 411 -9.32 13.67 -5.12
C ALA A 411 -10.10 13.64 -6.45
N LYS A 412 -11.27 13.02 -6.42
CA LYS A 412 -12.20 12.86 -7.55
C LYS A 412 -13.65 13.05 -7.04
N PRO A 413 -14.60 13.44 -7.92
CA PRO A 413 -16.01 13.47 -7.57
C PRO A 413 -16.48 12.13 -6.98
N GLY A 414 -17.31 12.19 -5.95
CA GLY A 414 -17.77 11.03 -5.18
C GLY A 414 -16.81 10.56 -4.09
N ALA A 415 -15.65 11.21 -3.90
CA ALA A 415 -14.60 10.81 -2.97
C ALA A 415 -14.29 9.29 -2.99
N PRO A 416 -13.98 8.71 -4.17
CA PRO A 416 -13.71 7.28 -4.29
C PRO A 416 -12.48 6.88 -3.48
N VAL A 417 -12.46 5.64 -3.02
CA VAL A 417 -11.41 5.11 -2.14
C VAL A 417 -10.57 4.10 -2.90
N SER A 418 -9.26 4.15 -2.68
CA SER A 418 -8.29 3.12 -3.04
C SER A 418 -8.45 1.91 -2.11
N ALA A 419 -9.42 1.04 -2.40
CA ALA A 419 -9.96 0.10 -1.44
C ALA A 419 -9.57 -1.36 -1.76
N PRO A 420 -9.04 -2.12 -0.78
CA PRO A 420 -8.93 -3.58 -0.88
C PRO A 420 -10.24 -4.24 -1.35
N CYS A 421 -10.11 -5.20 -2.26
CA CYS A 421 -11.21 -6.04 -2.72
C CYS A 421 -10.74 -7.49 -2.88
N ALA A 422 -11.66 -8.43 -2.88
CA ALA A 422 -11.37 -9.84 -3.08
C ALA A 422 -11.24 -10.14 -4.58
N TRP A 423 -10.46 -11.18 -4.91
CA TRP A 423 -10.29 -11.58 -6.31
C TRP A 423 -11.61 -12.10 -6.90
N GLU A 424 -12.41 -12.78 -6.09
CA GLU A 424 -13.68 -13.38 -6.51
C GLU A 424 -14.72 -12.31 -6.87
N GLU A 425 -14.69 -11.16 -6.19
CA GLU A 425 -15.56 -10.01 -6.52
C GLU A 425 -15.15 -9.37 -7.84
N LEU A 426 -13.84 -9.32 -8.10
CA LEU A 426 -13.30 -8.82 -9.36
C LEU A 426 -13.67 -9.77 -10.51
N GLU A 427 -13.52 -11.09 -10.31
CA GLU A 427 -13.91 -12.12 -11.29
C GLU A 427 -15.38 -12.05 -11.69
N ARG A 428 -16.27 -11.83 -10.71
CA ARG A 428 -17.72 -11.67 -10.95
C ARG A 428 -18.08 -10.32 -11.58
N GLY A 429 -17.12 -9.39 -11.71
CA GLY A 429 -17.36 -8.06 -12.26
C GLY A 429 -18.15 -7.13 -11.34
N GLU A 430 -18.20 -7.42 -10.04
CA GLU A 430 -18.94 -6.64 -9.04
C GLU A 430 -18.17 -5.38 -8.61
N VAL A 431 -16.84 -5.40 -8.77
CA VAL A 431 -15.95 -4.32 -8.36
C VAL A 431 -15.24 -3.71 -9.56
N GLY A 432 -15.44 -2.41 -9.73
CA GLY A 432 -14.70 -1.55 -10.64
C GLY A 432 -13.79 -0.56 -9.89
N PRO A 433 -12.98 0.24 -10.63
CA PRO A 433 -11.96 1.12 -10.05
C PRO A 433 -12.47 2.17 -9.05
N ARG A 434 -13.76 2.53 -9.09
CA ARG A 434 -14.39 3.54 -8.22
C ARG A 434 -15.61 3.02 -7.44
N THR A 435 -15.78 1.70 -7.33
CA THR A 435 -16.95 1.11 -6.64
C THR A 435 -17.11 1.60 -5.20
N PHE A 436 -15.99 1.81 -4.51
CA PHE A 436 -16.00 2.23 -3.11
C PHE A 436 -15.71 3.72 -2.95
N THR A 437 -16.42 4.35 -2.03
CA THR A 437 -16.30 5.78 -1.70
C THR A 437 -16.12 5.96 -0.21
N LEU A 438 -15.75 7.18 0.20
CA LEU A 438 -15.68 7.58 1.60
C LEU A 438 -16.94 7.16 2.37
N ARG A 439 -18.13 7.39 1.80
CA ARG A 439 -19.43 7.14 2.44
C ARG A 439 -19.87 5.67 2.41
N THR A 440 -19.38 4.86 1.46
CA THR A 440 -19.76 3.44 1.36
C THR A 440 -18.80 2.50 2.10
N MET A 441 -17.59 2.97 2.41
CA MET A 441 -16.54 2.14 3.02
C MET A 441 -16.92 1.58 4.40
N ALA A 442 -17.72 2.34 5.16
CA ALA A 442 -18.22 1.91 6.45
C ALA A 442 -19.03 0.61 6.37
N ALA A 443 -20.07 0.62 5.53
CA ALA A 443 -20.90 -0.55 5.29
C ALA A 443 -20.06 -1.72 4.74
N ARG A 444 -19.14 -1.41 3.83
CA ARG A 444 -18.24 -2.39 3.23
C ARG A 444 -17.43 -3.16 4.27
N ILE A 445 -16.77 -2.48 5.20
CA ILE A 445 -15.93 -3.14 6.21
C ILE A 445 -16.79 -3.90 7.22
N ALA A 446 -17.99 -3.40 7.53
CA ALA A 446 -18.91 -4.16 8.38
C ALA A 446 -19.35 -5.48 7.74
N GLU A 447 -19.47 -5.50 6.41
CA GLU A 447 -19.87 -6.68 5.64
C GLU A 447 -18.71 -7.71 5.51
N VAL A 448 -17.53 -7.27 5.07
CA VAL A 448 -16.44 -8.20 4.69
C VAL A 448 -15.21 -8.16 5.61
N GLY A 449 -15.17 -7.24 6.57
CA GLY A 449 -14.00 -7.01 7.42
C GLY A 449 -12.80 -6.40 6.67
N ASP A 450 -11.61 -6.56 7.25
CA ASP A 450 -10.35 -6.16 6.61
C ASP A 450 -9.84 -7.28 5.70
N LEU A 451 -10.05 -7.09 4.39
CA LEU A 451 -9.58 -8.02 3.37
C LEU A 451 -8.07 -8.13 3.30
N TRP A 452 -7.31 -7.14 3.78
CA TRP A 452 -5.85 -7.16 3.74
C TRP A 452 -5.23 -7.49 5.10
N LYS A 453 -5.98 -7.96 6.09
CA LYS A 453 -5.47 -8.28 7.43
C LYS A 453 -4.26 -9.22 7.44
N ASP A 454 -4.15 -10.07 6.42
CA ASP A 454 -3.09 -11.08 6.29
C ASP A 454 -1.94 -10.65 5.35
N ILE A 455 -1.99 -9.45 4.77
CA ILE A 455 -0.91 -8.89 3.95
C ILE A 455 0.31 -8.62 4.86
N GLY A 456 1.35 -9.44 4.73
CA GLY A 456 2.58 -9.35 5.52
C GLY A 456 2.61 -10.13 6.84
N ASN A 457 1.54 -10.84 7.23
CA ASN A 457 1.45 -11.58 8.50
C ASN A 457 1.97 -13.03 8.44
N GLY A 458 2.95 -13.34 7.58
CA GLY A 458 3.64 -14.64 7.54
C GLY A 458 2.79 -15.87 7.14
N LYS A 459 1.45 -15.77 7.21
CA LYS A 459 0.50 -16.82 6.82
C LYS A 459 0.25 -16.85 5.31
N SER A 460 0.44 -15.71 4.65
CA SER A 460 0.70 -15.65 3.22
C SER A 460 2.21 -15.69 3.09
N GLU A 461 2.74 -16.79 2.59
CA GLU A 461 4.18 -17.08 2.56
C GLU A 461 4.94 -15.86 2.03
N VAL A 462 5.61 -15.15 2.92
CA VAL A 462 6.42 -13.99 2.56
C VAL A 462 7.59 -14.53 1.75
N ARG A 463 7.54 -14.36 0.42
CA ARG A 463 8.45 -15.05 -0.49
C ARG A 463 9.66 -14.21 -0.83
N SER A 464 10.81 -14.89 -0.89
CA SER A 464 12.01 -14.34 -1.50
C SER A 464 11.83 -14.23 -3.01
N LEU A 465 12.05 -13.03 -3.55
CA LEU A 465 12.05 -12.78 -5.00
C LEU A 465 13.08 -13.62 -5.77
N LYS A 466 14.09 -14.17 -5.08
CA LYS A 466 15.13 -15.02 -5.71
C LYS A 466 14.52 -16.21 -6.45
N SER A 467 13.53 -16.87 -5.84
CA SER A 467 12.88 -18.06 -6.41
C SER A 467 11.99 -17.74 -7.61
N ALA A 468 11.33 -16.58 -7.60
CA ALA A 468 10.51 -16.12 -8.72
C ALA A 468 11.39 -15.65 -9.89
N LEU A 469 12.50 -14.96 -9.62
CA LEU A 469 13.44 -14.52 -10.64
C LEU A 469 14.04 -15.68 -11.43
N SER A 470 14.41 -16.79 -10.75
CA SER A 470 14.96 -17.96 -11.46
C SER A 470 13.97 -18.59 -12.44
N ARG A 471 12.67 -18.55 -12.12
CA ARG A 471 11.60 -19.05 -13.00
C ARG A 471 11.35 -18.15 -14.20
N ILE A 472 11.47 -16.83 -14.02
CA ILE A 472 11.37 -15.89 -15.15
C ILE A 472 12.56 -16.11 -16.09
N THR A 473 13.78 -16.26 -15.57
CA THR A 473 14.98 -16.42 -16.40
C THR A 473 15.10 -17.77 -17.09
N SER A 474 14.36 -18.80 -16.69
CA SER A 474 14.35 -20.09 -17.39
C SER A 474 13.42 -20.10 -18.62
N ASP A 475 12.49 -19.15 -18.69
CA ASP A 475 11.55 -18.99 -19.81
C ASP A 475 12.06 -17.99 -20.88
N PHE A 476 13.29 -17.49 -20.71
CA PHE A 476 14.06 -16.68 -21.65
C PHE A 476 15.40 -17.34 -21.93
#